data_AF-A0A803VTN0-F1
#
_entry.id   AF-A0A803VTN0-F1
#
_cell.length_a   1.000
_cell.length_b   1.000
_cell.length_c   1.000
_cell.angle_alpha   90.00
_cell.angle_beta   90.00
_cell.angle_gamma   90.00
#
_symmetry.space_group_name_H-M   'P 1'
#
loop_
_entity.id
_entity.type
_entity.pdbx_description
1 polymer ?
#
loop_
_entity_poly.entity_id
_entity_poly.type
_entity_poly.pdbx_seq_one_letter_code
_entity_poly.pdbx_strand_id
1 'polypeptide(L)'
;MAKHVWGITRLLTSLRCFQCEQHFKFSSQVNSSNAISELDEEFDGLYSVLHEMKGSMANTIQQEEARKIQALQDQLSQCSRALEGSEELLELAVQSLDIKNPVDLLECHSGFSIPPLSETKSQ
;
A
#
# COMPACT_ATOMS: atom_id res chain seq x y z
N MET A 1 27.36 22.39 -78.33
CA MET A 1 26.31 21.51 -77.76
C MET A 1 26.86 20.55 -76.68
N ALA A 2 27.78 19.63 -76.99
CA ALA A 2 28.25 18.60 -76.03
C ALA A 2 28.83 19.14 -74.70
N LYS A 3 29.59 20.25 -74.72
CA LYS A 3 30.14 20.88 -73.51
C LYS A 3 29.07 21.42 -72.56
N HIS A 4 28.01 22.00 -73.12
CA HIS A 4 26.87 22.51 -72.34
C HIS A 4 26.07 21.37 -71.72
N VAL A 5 25.80 20.32 -72.50
CA VAL A 5 25.10 19.12 -72.00
C VAL A 5 25.88 18.49 -70.85
N TRP A 6 27.21 18.32 -71.00
CA TRP A 6 28.06 17.79 -69.93
C TRP A 6 28.06 18.67 -68.67
N GLY A 7 28.11 20.00 -68.83
CA GLY A 7 28.01 20.94 -67.71
C GLY A 7 26.67 20.85 -66.98
N ILE A 8 25.57 20.75 -67.71
CA ILE A 8 24.22 20.59 -67.14
C ILE A 8 24.10 19.26 -66.39
N THR A 9 24.56 18.15 -66.97
CA THR A 9 24.55 16.84 -66.29
C THR A 9 25.34 16.89 -64.98
N ARG A 10 26.54 17.49 -64.99
CA ARG A 10 27.38 17.62 -63.80
C ARG A 10 26.71 18.45 -62.69
N LEU A 11 26.05 19.55 -63.04
CA LEU A 11 25.32 20.39 -62.08
C LEU A 11 24.11 19.64 -61.49
N LEU A 12 23.35 18.92 -62.33
CA LEU A 12 22.19 18.13 -61.89
C LEU A 12 22.60 17.00 -60.92
N THR A 13 23.72 16.32 -61.17
CA THR A 13 24.24 15.29 -60.26
C THR A 13 24.68 15.91 -58.93
N SER A 14 25.35 17.07 -58.95
CA SER A 14 25.78 17.78 -57.74
C SER A 14 24.58 18.25 -56.90
N LEU A 15 23.55 18.80 -57.54
CA LEU A 15 22.34 19.25 -56.87
C LEU A 15 21.59 18.07 -56.22
N ARG A 16 21.53 16.93 -56.91
CA ARG A 16 20.91 15.71 -56.37
C ARG A 16 21.67 15.14 -55.16
N CYS A 17 23.01 15.14 -55.17
CA CYS A 17 23.81 14.75 -54.00
C CYS A 17 23.56 15.67 -52.81
N PHE A 18 23.59 16.99 -53.04
CA PHE A 18 23.33 17.96 -51.98
C PHE A 18 21.94 17.76 -51.36
N GLN A 19 20.91 17.55 -52.18
CA GLN A 19 19.56 17.31 -51.66
C GLN A 19 19.46 15.99 -50.86
N CYS A 20 20.12 14.93 -51.31
CA CYS A 20 20.15 13.66 -50.59
C CYS A 20 20.85 13.77 -49.22
N GLU A 21 21.97 14.49 -49.14
CA GLU A 21 22.66 14.76 -47.87
C GLU A 21 21.79 15.53 -46.88
N GLN A 22 21.04 16.53 -47.36
CA GLN A 22 20.14 17.31 -46.50
C GLN A 22 18.98 16.47 -45.97
N HIS A 23 18.38 15.63 -46.82
CA HIS A 23 17.33 14.70 -46.39
C HIS A 23 17.83 13.68 -45.37
N PHE A 24 19.04 13.14 -45.57
CA PHE A 24 19.63 12.19 -44.63
C PHE A 24 19.88 12.82 -43.26
N LYS A 25 20.44 14.04 -43.23
CA LYS A 25 20.65 14.80 -41.99
C LYS A 25 19.34 15.09 -41.25
N PHE A 26 18.33 15.56 -41.97
CA PHE A 26 17.01 15.82 -41.39
C PHE A 26 16.37 14.55 -40.84
N SER A 27 16.37 13.46 -41.61
CA SER A 27 15.85 12.16 -41.17
C SER A 27 16.57 11.66 -39.91
N SER A 28 17.90 11.73 -39.87
CA SER A 28 18.67 11.34 -38.69
C SER A 28 18.34 12.20 -37.47
N GLN A 29 18.14 13.51 -37.64
CA GLN A 29 17.76 14.41 -36.56
C GLN A 29 16.36 14.11 -36.03
N VAL A 30 15.39 13.92 -36.93
CA VAL A 30 14.00 13.58 -36.55
C VAL A 30 13.95 12.22 -35.85
N ASN A 31 14.65 11.22 -36.38
CA ASN A 31 14.70 9.90 -35.75
C ASN A 31 15.27 9.96 -34.33
N SER A 32 16.34 10.72 -34.13
CA SER A 32 16.91 10.93 -32.80
C SER A 32 15.95 11.68 -31.87
N SER A 33 15.24 12.69 -32.37
CA SER A 33 14.27 13.44 -31.58
C SER A 33 13.07 12.59 -31.17
N ASN A 34 12.59 11.71 -32.06
CA ASN A 34 11.49 10.80 -31.78
C ASN A 34 11.89 9.79 -30.70
N ALA A 35 13.09 9.18 -30.82
CA ALA A 35 13.58 8.24 -29.83
C ALA A 35 13.71 8.87 -28.43
N ILE A 36 14.09 10.15 -28.34
CA ILE A 36 14.12 10.88 -27.06
C ILE A 36 12.71 11.09 -26.52
N SER A 37 11.77 11.52 -27.37
CA SER A 37 10.37 11.72 -26.95
C SER A 37 9.70 10.43 -26.47
N GLU A 38 9.96 9.30 -27.14
CA GLU A 38 9.46 7.99 -26.72
C GLU A 38 10.04 7.58 -25.36
N LEU A 39 11.34 7.83 -25.13
CA LEU A 39 11.96 7.57 -23.83
C LEU A 39 11.37 8.45 -22.72
N ASP A 40 11.16 9.75 -22.98
CA ASP A 40 10.57 10.66 -22.01
C ASP A 40 9.15 10.20 -21.61
N GLU A 41 8.34 9.78 -22.58
CA GLU A 41 6.99 9.22 -22.32
C GLU A 41 7.05 7.93 -21.48
N GLU A 42 7.97 7.02 -21.78
CA GLU A 42 8.18 5.80 -20.98
C GLU A 42 8.65 6.12 -19.55
N PHE A 43 9.52 7.11 -19.35
CA PHE A 43 9.94 7.54 -18.03
C PHE A 43 8.79 8.15 -17.22
N ASP A 44 7.95 8.97 -17.84
CA ASP A 44 6.74 9.51 -17.22
C ASP A 44 5.74 8.40 -16.86
N GLY A 45 5.61 7.39 -17.72
CA GLY A 45 4.85 6.17 -17.45
C GLY A 45 5.37 5.41 -16.22
N LEU A 46 6.68 5.15 -16.17
CA LEU A 46 7.34 4.49 -15.03
C LEU A 46 7.18 5.28 -13.73
N TYR A 47 7.29 6.62 -13.79
CA TYR A 47 7.10 7.47 -12.62
C TYR A 47 5.67 7.40 -12.09
N SER A 48 4.68 7.34 -12.99
CA SER A 48 3.26 7.20 -12.65
C SER A 48 3.00 5.86 -11.93
N VAL A 49 3.54 4.76 -12.46
CA VAL A 49 3.44 3.43 -11.82
C VAL A 49 4.09 3.42 -10.44
N LEU A 50 5.30 4.00 -10.32
CA LEU A 50 6.01 4.08 -9.04
C LEU A 50 5.21 4.90 -8.01
N HIS A 51 4.61 6.01 -8.44
CA HIS A 51 3.79 6.86 -7.58
C HIS A 51 2.53 6.12 -7.10
N GLU A 52 1.86 5.39 -7.98
CA GLU A 52 0.70 4.57 -7.63
C GLU A 52 1.05 3.47 -6.63
N MET A 53 2.12 2.71 -6.91
CA MET A 53 2.60 1.65 -6.00
C MET A 53 2.96 2.20 -4.63
N LYS A 54 3.66 3.34 -4.58
CA LYS A 54 4.00 4.02 -3.32
C LYS A 54 2.72 4.38 -2.54
N GLY A 55 1.72 4.93 -3.20
CA GLY A 55 0.44 5.27 -2.58
C GLY A 55 -0.29 4.04 -2.04
N SER A 56 -0.36 2.97 -2.84
CA SER A 56 -1.00 1.71 -2.46
C SER A 56 -0.33 1.05 -1.24
N MET A 57 1.01 1.02 -1.21
CA MET A 57 1.76 0.49 -0.08
C MET A 57 1.56 1.34 1.18
N ALA A 58 1.59 2.68 1.05
CA ALA A 58 1.35 3.58 2.18
C ALA A 58 -0.05 3.38 2.77
N ASN A 59 -1.08 3.25 1.92
CA ASN A 59 -2.44 2.97 2.36
C ASN A 59 -2.53 1.60 3.07
N THR A 60 -1.86 0.58 2.54
CA THR A 60 -1.82 -0.76 3.16
C THR A 60 -1.18 -0.70 4.55
N ILE A 61 -0.08 0.03 4.71
CA ILE A 61 0.58 0.22 6.01
C ILE A 61 -0.36 0.90 7.00
N GLN A 62 -1.02 2.00 6.60
CA GLN A 62 -1.95 2.73 7.47
C GLN A 62 -3.15 1.87 7.89
N GLN A 63 -3.70 1.09 6.97
CA GLN A 63 -4.79 0.16 7.27
C GLN A 63 -4.34 -0.95 8.22
N GLU A 64 -3.15 -1.50 8.02
CA GLU A 64 -2.59 -2.52 8.91
C GLU A 64 -2.31 -1.98 10.31
N GLU A 65 -1.79 -0.75 10.41
CA GLU A 65 -1.57 -0.06 11.68
C GLU A 65 -2.89 0.13 12.43
N ALA A 66 -3.93 0.66 11.76
CA ALA A 66 -5.25 0.84 12.35
C ALA A 66 -5.85 -0.50 12.82
N ARG A 67 -5.74 -1.56 12.01
CA ARG A 67 -6.20 -2.91 12.38
C ARG A 67 -5.49 -3.45 13.62
N LYS A 68 -4.17 -3.31 13.69
CA LYS A 68 -3.39 -3.76 14.86
C LYS A 68 -3.73 -2.99 16.12
N ILE A 69 -3.91 -1.67 16.03
CA ILE A 69 -4.32 -0.84 17.16
C ILE A 69 -5.69 -1.31 17.68
N GLN A 70 -6.66 -1.52 16.80
CA GLN A 70 -7.98 -2.00 17.19
C GLN A 70 -7.90 -3.37 17.87
N ALA A 71 -7.16 -4.32 17.28
CA ALA A 71 -7.00 -5.65 17.86
C ALA A 71 -6.37 -5.61 19.26
N LEU A 72 -5.37 -4.76 19.48
CA LEU A 72 -4.75 -4.56 20.79
C LEU A 72 -5.71 -3.91 21.80
N GLN A 73 -6.52 -2.94 21.37
CA GLN A 73 -7.54 -2.32 22.22
C GLN A 73 -8.62 -3.33 22.63
N ASP A 74 -9.04 -4.19 21.70
CA ASP A 74 -10.01 -5.25 21.97
C ASP A 74 -9.44 -6.25 22.99
N GLN A 75 -8.19 -6.68 22.83
CA GLN A 75 -7.50 -7.54 23.78
C GLN A 75 -7.36 -6.90 25.16
N LEU A 76 -7.01 -5.62 25.23
CA LEU A 76 -6.90 -4.88 26.49
C LEU A 76 -8.27 -4.80 27.19
N SER A 77 -9.34 -4.54 26.44
CA SER A 77 -10.70 -4.50 26.98
C SER A 77 -11.16 -5.85 27.54
N GLN A 78 -10.78 -6.95 26.89
CA GLN A 78 -11.11 -8.30 27.33
C GLN A 78 -10.32 -8.65 28.59
N CYS A 79 -9.03 -8.34 28.62
CA CYS A 79 -8.17 -8.57 29.78
C CYS A 79 -8.65 -7.75 30.99
N SER A 80 -9.04 -6.49 30.79
CA SER A 80 -9.59 -5.64 31.85
C SER A 80 -10.87 -6.25 32.44
N ARG A 81 -11.80 -6.71 31.61
CA ARG A 81 -13.05 -7.35 32.07
C ARG A 81 -12.79 -8.66 32.82
N ALA A 82 -11.85 -9.47 32.34
CA ALA A 82 -11.48 -10.72 33.01
C ALA A 82 -10.82 -10.45 34.37
N LEU A 83 -10.00 -9.40 34.47
CA LEU A 83 -9.37 -8.98 35.71
C LEU A 83 -10.40 -8.45 36.71
N GLU A 84 -11.34 -7.61 36.28
CA GLU A 84 -12.44 -7.10 37.09
C GLU A 84 -13.30 -8.26 37.65
N GLY A 85 -13.69 -9.21 36.80
CA GLY A 85 -14.40 -10.41 37.27
C GLY A 85 -13.57 -11.27 38.22
N SER A 86 -12.24 -11.30 38.09
CA SER A 86 -11.37 -11.99 39.04
C SER A 86 -11.26 -11.27 40.38
N GLU A 87 -11.32 -9.94 40.38
CA GLU A 87 -11.35 -9.10 41.58
C GLU A 87 -12.67 -9.27 42.34
N GLU A 88 -13.81 -9.25 41.64
CA GLU A 88 -15.13 -9.56 42.22
C GLU A 88 -15.15 -10.94 42.86
N LEU A 89 -14.60 -11.96 42.18
CA LEU A 89 -14.46 -13.31 42.72
C LEU A 89 -13.63 -13.36 44.00
N LEU A 90 -12.52 -12.64 44.04
CA LEU A 90 -11.65 -12.58 45.20
C LEU A 90 -12.36 -11.89 46.37
N GLU A 91 -13.08 -10.80 46.11
CA GLU A 91 -13.85 -10.10 47.14
C GLU A 91 -14.92 -11.02 47.75
N LEU A 92 -15.67 -11.77 46.92
CA LEU A 92 -16.65 -12.75 47.38
C LEU A 92 -16.03 -13.87 48.20
N ALA A 93 -14.86 -14.38 47.79
CA ALA A 93 -14.15 -15.41 48.54
C ALA A 93 -13.70 -14.89 49.92
N VAL A 94 -13.21 -13.65 49.99
CA VAL A 94 -12.83 -12.99 51.25
C VAL A 94 -14.05 -12.77 52.14
N GLN A 95 -15.15 -12.25 51.59
CA GLN A 95 -16.40 -12.07 52.34
C GLN A 95 -16.90 -13.40 52.91
N SER A 96 -16.87 -14.48 52.12
CA SER A 96 -17.27 -15.83 52.55
C SER A 96 -16.46 -16.36 53.74
N LEU A 97 -15.17 -16.01 53.84
CA LEU A 97 -14.32 -16.40 54.98
C LEU A 97 -14.65 -15.63 56.27
N ASP A 98 -15.23 -14.43 56.19
CA ASP A 98 -15.61 -13.61 57.34
C ASP A 98 -17.01 -13.94 57.89
N ILE A 99 -17.76 -14.79 57.19
CA ILE A 99 -19.10 -15.21 57.61
C ILE A 99 -19.01 -16.14 58.83
N LYS A 100 -19.58 -15.68 59.96
CA LYS A 100 -19.64 -16.42 61.24
C LYS A 100 -20.84 -17.36 61.35
N ASN A 101 -21.83 -17.27 60.46
CA ASN A 101 -23.07 -18.04 60.50
C ASN A 101 -23.30 -18.80 59.16
N PRO A 102 -23.44 -20.14 59.17
CA PRO A 102 -23.53 -20.95 57.96
C PRO A 102 -24.75 -20.70 57.07
N VAL A 103 -25.80 -20.02 57.57
CA VAL A 103 -26.98 -19.67 56.77
C VAL A 103 -26.69 -18.52 55.81
N ASP A 104 -25.82 -17.57 56.19
CA ASP A 104 -25.46 -16.40 55.38
C ASP A 104 -24.53 -16.78 54.20
N LEU A 105 -23.80 -17.90 54.32
CA LEU A 105 -22.99 -18.47 53.22
C LEU A 105 -23.85 -18.95 52.04
N LEU A 106 -25.06 -19.45 52.30
CA LEU A 106 -25.95 -19.98 51.28
C LEU A 106 -26.59 -18.88 50.42
N GLU A 107 -26.78 -17.68 50.97
CA GLU A 107 -27.26 -16.51 50.20
C GLU A 107 -26.19 -15.98 49.24
N CYS A 108 -24.92 -15.94 49.67
CA CYS A 108 -23.79 -15.46 48.87
C CYS A 108 -23.56 -16.30 47.58
N HIS A 109 -23.87 -17.60 47.61
CA HIS A 109 -23.72 -18.49 46.46
C HIS A 109 -24.81 -18.36 45.38
N SER A 110 -25.97 -17.76 45.70
CA SER A 110 -27.15 -17.80 44.83
C SER A 110 -27.11 -16.85 43.62
N GLY A 111 -26.17 -15.89 43.59
CA GLY A 111 -26.00 -14.91 42.51
C GLY A 111 -24.94 -15.27 41.46
N PHE A 112 -24.25 -16.41 41.61
CA PHE A 112 -23.04 -16.67 40.84
C PHE A 112 -23.32 -17.36 39.49
N SER A 113 -23.19 -16.61 38.40
CA SER A 113 -23.18 -17.16 37.04
C SER A 113 -21.88 -16.71 36.37
N ILE A 114 -20.94 -17.65 36.16
CA ILE A 114 -19.71 -17.38 35.40
C ILE A 114 -20.12 -17.06 33.96
N PRO A 115 -19.83 -15.85 33.44
CA PRO A 115 -20.08 -15.56 32.04
C PRO A 115 -19.24 -16.52 31.18
N PRO A 116 -19.81 -17.13 30.13
CA PRO A 116 -19.04 -18.00 29.26
C PRO A 116 -17.89 -17.21 28.64
N LEU A 117 -16.67 -17.78 28.65
CA LEU A 117 -15.56 -17.31 27.83
C LEU A 117 -16.05 -17.30 26.38
N SER A 118 -16.29 -16.12 25.82
CA SER A 118 -16.63 -16.01 24.40
C SER A 118 -15.41 -16.46 23.61
N GLU A 119 -15.49 -17.67 23.05
CA GLU A 119 -14.52 -18.21 22.11
C GLU A 119 -14.29 -17.19 20.99
N THR A 120 -13.11 -16.59 20.95
CA THR A 120 -12.69 -15.74 19.84
C THR A 120 -12.53 -16.61 18.61
N LYS A 121 -13.58 -16.67 17.78
CA LYS A 121 -13.55 -17.28 16.46
C LYS A 121 -12.54 -16.49 15.62
N SER A 122 -11.37 -17.09 15.38
CA SER A 122 -10.42 -16.59 14.37
C SER A 122 -11.10 -16.59 13.00
N GLN A 123 -11.17 -15.43 12.37
CA GLN A 123 -11.33 -15.27 10.93
C GLN A 123 -10.01 -14.76 10.36
#